data_AF-A0AAV2I8U3-F1
#
_entry.id   AF-A0AAV2I8U3-F1
#
_cell.length_a   1.000
_cell.length_b   1.000
_cell.length_c   1.000
_cell.angle_alpha   90.00
_cell.angle_beta   90.00
_cell.angle_gamma   90.00
#
_symmetry.space_group_name_H-M   'P 1'
#
loop_
_entity.id
_entity.type
_entity.pdbx_description
1 polymer ?
#
loop_
_entity_poly.entity_id
_entity_poly.type
_entity_poly.pdbx_seq_one_letter_code
_entity_poly.pdbx_strand_id
1 'polypeptide(L)'
;MLLGDTLILDNLDQANLYRQEIIKYTHCPTILTRSGDRIRSNGKFGGAMNKAPPMDKLKGSVFGQPLPIAYHAVCTQIDTLEKYKSALVASIQSQDDLQEQVNLQKVPETMEKYKECKDAETRLKEVEHKLGMGVPGKGGKHAVRSSGDMEPSLKKPKLEPGTSPITPTRLSTISPSPRSRNGTTPVLDPLATPSRTSSRIASMTTVVSEDGRKRLKKSV
;
A
#
# COMPACT_ATOMS: atom_id res chain seq x y z
N MET A 1 -25.42 10.37 -3.75
CA MET A 1 -25.67 9.04 -3.17
C MET A 1 -27.08 8.60 -3.52
N LEU A 2 -27.29 7.32 -3.87
CA LEU A 2 -28.60 6.82 -4.33
C LEU A 2 -29.63 6.59 -3.20
N LEU A 3 -29.17 6.23 -1.99
CA LEU A 3 -30.07 5.86 -0.89
C LEU A 3 -30.51 7.06 -0.01
N GLY A 4 -29.73 8.15 0.00
CA GLY A 4 -29.98 9.31 0.86
C GLY A 4 -30.12 8.94 2.34
N ASP A 5 -30.95 9.70 3.07
CA ASP A 5 -31.23 9.50 4.52
C ASP A 5 -32.35 8.47 4.78
N THR A 6 -32.51 7.49 3.88
CA THR A 6 -33.59 6.50 3.98
C THR A 6 -33.40 5.62 5.21
N LEU A 7 -34.49 5.43 5.97
CA LEU A 7 -34.51 4.59 7.17
C LEU A 7 -35.07 3.21 6.87
N ILE A 8 -34.60 2.20 7.61
CA ILE A 8 -35.13 0.83 7.54
C ILE A 8 -35.72 0.45 8.89
N LEU A 9 -36.99 0.03 8.88
CA LEU A 9 -37.71 -0.49 10.04
C LEU A 9 -38.22 -1.91 9.76
N ASP A 10 -38.61 -2.65 10.79
CA ASP A 10 -39.02 -4.04 10.59
C ASP A 10 -40.41 -4.13 9.96
N ASN A 11 -41.38 -3.42 10.55
CA ASN A 11 -42.80 -3.51 10.24
C ASN A 11 -43.41 -2.16 9.85
N LEU A 12 -44.54 -2.20 9.13
CA LEU A 12 -45.25 -1.00 8.68
C LEU A 12 -45.82 -0.18 9.85
N ASP A 13 -46.32 -0.83 10.90
CA ASP A 13 -46.91 -0.15 12.06
C ASP A 13 -45.86 0.68 12.81
N GLN A 14 -44.67 0.12 13.01
CA GLN A 14 -43.54 0.84 13.60
C GLN A 14 -43.11 2.02 12.73
N ALA A 15 -43.09 1.84 11.40
CA ALA A 15 -42.79 2.91 10.46
C ALA A 15 -43.81 4.06 10.51
N ASN A 16 -45.10 3.74 10.67
CA ASN A 16 -46.16 4.71 10.84
C ASN A 16 -46.03 5.48 12.14
N LEU A 17 -45.84 4.78 13.27
CA LEU A 17 -45.64 5.40 14.58
C LEU A 17 -44.40 6.30 14.59
N TYR A 18 -43.28 5.81 14.06
CA TYR A 18 -42.04 6.59 13.95
C TYR A 18 -42.26 7.88 13.16
N ARG A 19 -42.92 7.80 12.00
CA ARG A 19 -43.21 8.98 11.18
C ARG A 19 -44.14 9.96 11.90
N GLN A 20 -45.19 9.47 12.54
CA GLN A 20 -46.14 10.30 13.29
C GLN A 20 -45.45 11.11 14.39
N GLU A 21 -44.45 10.54 15.05
CA GLU A 21 -43.68 11.25 16.08
C GLU A 21 -42.64 12.20 15.48
N ILE A 22 -41.85 11.76 14.49
CA ILE A 22 -40.77 12.56 13.91
C ILE A 22 -41.27 13.81 13.21
N ILE A 23 -42.39 13.71 12.48
CA ILE A 23 -42.91 14.83 11.67
C ILE A 23 -43.32 16.04 12.53
N LYS A 24 -43.54 15.84 13.84
CA LYS A 24 -43.82 16.91 14.80
C LYS A 24 -42.61 17.81 15.05
N TYR A 25 -41.39 17.29 14.87
CA TYR A 25 -40.15 17.98 15.23
C TYR A 25 -39.27 18.28 14.02
N THR A 26 -39.24 17.40 13.01
CA THR A 26 -38.35 17.53 11.85
C THR A 26 -38.89 16.84 10.61
N HIS A 27 -38.24 17.06 9.47
CA HIS A 27 -38.56 16.37 8.23
C HIS A 27 -38.31 14.87 8.35
N CYS A 28 -39.31 14.06 8.01
CA CYS A 28 -39.18 12.61 7.99
C CYS A 28 -38.72 12.12 6.60
N PRO A 29 -37.56 11.45 6.49
CA PRO A 29 -37.09 10.89 5.23
C PRO A 29 -37.96 9.70 4.78
N THR A 30 -37.61 9.11 3.63
CA THR A 30 -38.23 7.87 3.16
C THR A 30 -37.95 6.74 4.14
N ILE A 31 -38.96 5.90 4.40
CA ILE A 31 -38.84 4.72 5.25
C ILE A 31 -39.12 3.49 4.39
N LEU A 32 -38.26 2.49 4.50
CA LEU A 32 -38.45 1.15 3.93
C LEU A 32 -38.65 0.15 5.06
N THR A 33 -39.51 -0.84 4.87
CA THR A 33 -39.69 -1.91 5.85
C THR A 33 -39.02 -3.20 5.38
N ARG A 34 -38.58 -4.04 6.32
CA ARG A 34 -38.10 -5.41 6.00
C ARG A 34 -39.17 -6.27 5.34
N SER A 35 -40.44 -5.94 5.60
CA SER A 35 -41.62 -6.54 4.98
C SER A 35 -41.85 -6.09 3.52
N GLY A 36 -41.02 -5.17 3.01
CA GLY A 36 -41.05 -4.70 1.62
C GLY A 36 -42.00 -3.52 1.38
N ASP A 37 -42.42 -2.79 2.39
CA ASP A 37 -43.25 -1.58 2.24
C ASP A 37 -42.38 -0.32 2.19
N ARG A 38 -42.86 0.69 1.45
CA ARG A 38 -42.22 2.00 1.36
C ARG A 38 -43.17 3.11 1.78
N ILE A 39 -42.73 3.93 2.72
CA ILE A 39 -43.32 5.24 3.03
C ILE A 39 -42.41 6.30 2.41
N ARG A 40 -42.91 7.05 1.41
CA ARG A 40 -42.13 8.12 0.78
C ARG A 40 -41.90 9.27 1.77
N SER A 41 -40.87 10.08 1.54
CA SER A 41 -40.59 11.29 2.35
C SER A 41 -41.78 12.25 2.44
N ASN A 42 -42.58 12.36 1.37
CA ASN A 42 -43.84 13.14 1.35
C ASN A 42 -45.01 12.50 2.13
N GLY A 43 -44.81 11.32 2.72
CA GLY A 43 -45.80 10.60 3.52
C GLY A 43 -46.78 9.75 2.74
N LYS A 44 -46.68 9.71 1.41
CA LYS A 44 -47.51 8.78 0.61
C LYS A 44 -46.98 7.36 0.76
N PHE A 45 -47.86 6.44 1.15
CA PHE A 45 -47.60 5.00 1.27
C PHE A 45 -48.78 4.19 0.75
N GLY A 46 -48.60 2.88 0.57
CA GLY A 46 -49.61 1.99 0.00
C GLY A 46 -49.61 1.94 -1.53
N GLY A 47 -50.35 0.96 -2.08
CA GLY A 47 -50.38 0.64 -3.51
C GLY A 47 -49.16 -0.17 -3.99
N ALA A 48 -49.32 -0.85 -5.12
CA ALA A 48 -48.30 -1.76 -5.68
C ALA A 48 -46.95 -1.06 -5.95
N MET A 49 -46.96 0.24 -6.28
CA MET A 49 -45.74 1.02 -6.52
C MET A 49 -44.88 1.26 -5.27
N ASN A 50 -45.44 1.09 -4.07
CA ASN A 50 -44.74 1.26 -2.80
C ASN A 50 -44.56 -0.08 -2.07
N LYS A 51 -44.76 -1.19 -2.78
CA LYS A 51 -44.47 -2.53 -2.29
C LYS A 51 -43.34 -3.13 -3.12
N ALA A 52 -42.40 -3.79 -2.46
CA ALA A 52 -41.37 -4.57 -3.12
C ALA A 52 -42.02 -5.74 -3.89
N PRO A 53 -41.65 -5.97 -5.16
CA PRO A 53 -42.06 -7.16 -5.88
C PRO A 53 -41.60 -8.44 -5.14
N PRO A 54 -42.33 -9.57 -5.28
CA PRO A 54 -41.88 -10.85 -4.76
C PRO A 54 -40.50 -11.24 -5.32
N MET A 55 -39.72 -11.99 -4.54
CA MET A 55 -38.35 -12.40 -4.89
C MET A 55 -38.24 -13.08 -6.26
N ASP A 56 -39.25 -13.86 -6.67
CA ASP A 56 -39.26 -14.55 -7.97
C ASP A 56 -39.19 -13.59 -9.17
N LYS A 57 -39.74 -12.39 -9.01
CA LYS A 57 -39.75 -11.34 -10.04
C LYS A 57 -38.50 -10.45 -10.00
N LEU A 58 -37.68 -10.58 -8.96
CA LEU A 58 -36.47 -9.78 -8.76
C LEU A 58 -35.20 -10.51 -9.24
N LYS A 59 -35.33 -11.66 -9.91
CA LYS A 59 -34.18 -12.41 -10.47
C LYS A 59 -33.36 -11.49 -11.38
N GLY A 60 -32.06 -11.37 -11.10
CA GLY A 60 -31.14 -10.48 -11.83
C GLY A 60 -31.20 -9.00 -11.43
N SER A 61 -32.09 -8.60 -10.52
CA SER A 61 -32.23 -7.23 -10.00
C SER A 61 -32.04 -7.15 -8.48
N VAL A 62 -31.53 -8.20 -7.85
CA VAL A 62 -31.15 -8.22 -6.43
C VAL A 62 -29.66 -8.05 -6.26
N PHE A 63 -29.26 -7.47 -5.12
CA PHE A 63 -27.85 -7.45 -4.73
C PHE A 63 -27.36 -8.88 -4.49
N GLY A 64 -26.17 -9.17 -5.01
CA GLY A 64 -25.48 -10.42 -4.71
C GLY A 64 -25.14 -10.49 -3.22
N GLN A 65 -25.18 -11.70 -2.66
CA GLN A 65 -24.66 -11.93 -1.32
C GLN A 65 -23.16 -11.55 -1.29
N PRO A 66 -22.67 -10.92 -0.20
CA PRO A 66 -21.24 -10.68 -0.05
C PRO A 66 -20.46 -12.00 -0.16
N LEU A 67 -19.23 -11.90 -0.68
CA LEU A 67 -18.35 -13.07 -0.80
C LEU A 67 -18.07 -13.68 0.59
N PRO A 68 -17.95 -15.01 0.69
CA PRO A 68 -17.65 -15.67 1.95
C PRO A 68 -16.31 -15.19 2.53
N ILE A 69 -16.19 -15.21 3.86
CA ILE A 69 -14.95 -14.82 4.57
C ILE A 69 -13.75 -15.65 4.08
N ALA A 70 -13.97 -16.93 3.76
CA ALA A 70 -12.95 -17.82 3.22
C ALA A 70 -12.32 -17.28 1.92
N TYR A 71 -13.08 -16.60 1.06
CA TYR A 71 -12.55 -15.97 -0.15
C TYR A 71 -11.49 -14.92 0.20
N HIS A 72 -11.79 -14.04 1.16
CA HIS A 72 -10.86 -12.99 1.60
C HIS A 72 -9.62 -13.55 2.29
N ALA A 73 -9.77 -14.65 3.04
CA ALA A 73 -8.63 -15.35 3.65
C ALA A 73 -7.68 -15.90 2.57
N VAL A 74 -8.24 -16.51 1.51
CA VAL A 74 -7.45 -17.01 0.37
C VAL A 74 -6.77 -15.85 -0.37
N CYS A 75 -7.45 -14.74 -0.64
CA CYS A 75 -6.82 -13.55 -1.23
C CYS A 75 -5.62 -13.07 -0.39
N THR A 76 -5.77 -13.01 0.93
CA THR A 76 -4.68 -12.58 1.83
C THR A 76 -3.50 -13.56 1.79
N GLN A 77 -3.77 -14.86 1.70
CA GLN A 77 -2.72 -15.87 1.55
C GLN A 77 -2.00 -15.73 0.21
N ILE A 78 -2.73 -15.50 -0.88
CA ILE A 78 -2.15 -15.25 -2.20
C ILE A 78 -1.23 -14.02 -2.15
N ASP A 79 -1.70 -12.89 -1.62
CA ASP A 79 -0.90 -11.67 -1.50
C ASP A 79 0.38 -11.89 -0.67
N THR A 80 0.29 -12.71 0.37
CA THR A 80 1.44 -13.04 1.23
C THR A 80 2.45 -13.90 0.49
N LEU A 81 1.99 -14.90 -0.27
CA LEU A 81 2.86 -15.76 -1.08
C LEU A 81 3.53 -14.99 -2.22
N GLU A 82 2.83 -14.04 -2.85
CA GLU A 82 3.42 -13.18 -3.88
C GLU A 82 4.54 -12.30 -3.32
N LYS A 83 4.33 -11.71 -2.13
CA LYS A 83 5.37 -10.96 -1.41
C LYS A 83 6.55 -11.83 -1.00
N TYR A 84 6.28 -13.05 -0.54
CA TYR A 84 7.34 -14.00 -0.21
C TYR A 84 8.17 -14.36 -1.45
N LYS A 85 7.51 -14.64 -2.57
CA LYS A 85 8.18 -14.95 -3.84
C LYS A 85 9.08 -13.80 -4.29
N SER A 86 8.60 -12.56 -4.24
CA SER A 86 9.43 -11.40 -4.64
C SER A 86 10.61 -11.18 -3.70
N ALA A 87 10.41 -11.33 -2.38
CA ALA A 87 11.49 -11.25 -1.41
C ALA A 87 12.54 -12.35 -1.61
N LEU A 88 12.11 -13.57 -1.96
CA LEU A 88 13.02 -14.68 -2.25
C LEU A 88 13.89 -14.40 -3.48
N VAL A 89 13.30 -13.90 -4.57
CA VAL A 89 14.05 -13.52 -5.77
C VAL A 89 15.06 -12.41 -5.45
N ALA A 90 14.66 -11.38 -4.71
CA ALA A 90 15.55 -10.30 -4.29
C ALA A 90 16.70 -10.82 -3.40
N SER A 91 16.42 -11.79 -2.53
CA SER A 91 17.44 -12.43 -1.68
C SER A 91 18.45 -13.23 -2.50
N ILE A 92 18.00 -13.97 -3.51
CA ILE A 92 18.88 -14.72 -4.41
C ILE A 92 19.79 -13.75 -5.16
N GLN A 93 19.21 -12.69 -5.73
CA GLN A 93 20.00 -11.69 -6.45
C GLN A 93 21.02 -10.99 -5.55
N SER A 94 20.63 -10.64 -4.32
CA SER A 94 21.57 -10.04 -3.35
C SER A 94 22.70 -11.00 -2.96
N GLN A 95 22.43 -12.31 -2.92
CA GLN A 95 23.42 -13.33 -2.64
C GLN A 95 24.40 -13.50 -3.82
N ASP A 96 23.89 -13.49 -5.05
CA ASP A 96 24.71 -13.55 -6.25
C ASP A 96 25.62 -12.31 -6.37
N ASP A 97 25.07 -11.12 -6.16
CA ASP A 97 25.83 -9.85 -6.16
C ASP A 97 26.94 -9.86 -5.09
N LEU A 98 26.65 -10.37 -3.88
CA LEU A 98 27.64 -10.52 -2.82
C LEU A 98 28.74 -11.50 -3.22
N GLN A 99 28.37 -12.64 -3.79
CA GLN A 99 29.33 -13.65 -4.22
C GLN A 99 30.24 -13.12 -5.34
N GLU A 100 29.68 -12.34 -6.27
CA GLU A 100 30.46 -11.66 -7.31
C GLU A 100 31.47 -10.69 -6.68
N GLN A 101 31.06 -9.85 -5.73
CA GLN A 101 31.99 -8.94 -5.03
C GLN A 101 33.10 -9.69 -4.28
N VAL A 102 32.77 -10.79 -3.61
CA VAL A 102 33.77 -11.64 -2.93
C VAL A 102 34.75 -12.24 -3.93
N ASN A 103 34.27 -12.67 -5.10
CA ASN A 103 35.13 -13.19 -6.16
C ASN A 103 36.01 -12.09 -6.75
N LEU A 104 35.47 -10.90 -6.98
CA LEU A 104 36.22 -9.73 -7.45
C LEU A 104 37.33 -9.33 -6.48
N GLN A 105 37.11 -9.42 -5.16
CA GLN A 105 38.16 -9.17 -4.15
C GLN A 105 39.28 -10.21 -4.16
N LYS A 106 39.03 -11.42 -4.65
CA LYS A 106 40.02 -12.52 -4.70
C LYS A 106 40.88 -12.48 -5.96
N VAL A 107 40.52 -11.68 -6.97
CA VAL A 107 41.31 -11.53 -8.19
C VAL A 107 42.69 -10.94 -7.81
N PRO A 108 43.80 -11.46 -8.37
CA PRO A 108 45.14 -11.00 -7.98
C PRO A 108 45.35 -9.50 -8.20
N GLU A 109 44.81 -8.95 -9.29
CA GLU A 109 44.92 -7.52 -9.61
C GLU A 109 44.26 -6.62 -8.54
N THR A 110 43.09 -6.97 -8.03
CA THR A 110 42.40 -6.20 -6.99
C THR A 110 43.06 -6.40 -5.63
N MET A 111 43.60 -7.58 -5.35
CA MET A 111 44.37 -7.86 -4.13
C MET A 111 45.67 -7.04 -4.08
N GLU A 112 46.39 -6.93 -5.19
CA GLU A 112 47.61 -6.12 -5.29
C GLU A 112 47.31 -4.64 -5.11
N LYS A 113 46.30 -4.11 -5.81
CA LYS A 113 45.81 -2.74 -5.61
C LYS A 113 45.42 -2.46 -4.16
N TYR A 114 44.77 -3.41 -3.49
CA TYR A 114 44.41 -3.29 -2.08
C TYR A 114 45.65 -3.22 -1.18
N LYS A 115 46.66 -4.05 -1.46
CA LYS A 115 47.93 -4.06 -0.73
C LYS A 115 48.68 -2.73 -0.92
N GLU A 116 48.80 -2.25 -2.15
CA GLU A 116 49.43 -0.96 -2.45
C GLU A 116 48.73 0.21 -1.74
N CYS A 117 47.40 0.21 -1.74
CA CYS A 117 46.60 1.23 -1.06
C CYS A 117 46.84 1.20 0.46
N LYS A 118 46.89 0.01 1.07
CA LYS A 118 47.18 -0.18 2.50
C LYS A 118 48.60 0.26 2.88
N ASP A 119 49.57 -0.01 2.01
CA ASP A 119 50.96 0.43 2.22
C ASP A 119 51.05 1.97 2.12
N ALA A 120 50.35 2.57 1.15
CA ALA A 120 50.26 4.02 1.01
C ALA A 120 49.59 4.68 2.23
N GLU A 121 48.51 4.10 2.76
CA GLU A 121 47.82 4.57 3.97
C GLU A 121 48.76 4.52 5.19
N THR A 122 49.56 3.46 5.33
CA THR A 122 50.52 3.33 6.43
C THR A 122 51.60 4.41 6.34
N ARG A 123 52.16 4.63 5.15
CA ARG A 123 53.13 5.71 4.92
C ARG A 123 52.52 7.09 5.19
N LEU A 124 51.27 7.30 4.79
CA LEU A 124 50.57 8.56 5.05
C LEU A 124 50.42 8.81 6.55
N LYS A 125 49.99 7.79 7.32
CA LYS A 125 49.90 7.89 8.79
C LYS A 125 51.24 8.20 9.45
N GLU A 126 52.34 7.63 8.97
CA GLU A 126 53.68 7.96 9.46
C GLU A 126 54.07 9.41 9.18
N VAL A 127 53.73 9.92 7.99
CA VAL A 127 53.96 11.31 7.61
C VAL A 127 53.11 12.24 8.45
N GLU A 128 51.83 11.95 8.64
CA GLU A 128 50.92 12.71 9.50
C GLU A 128 51.42 12.75 10.95
N HIS A 129 51.91 11.62 11.48
CA HIS A 129 52.51 11.57 12.80
C HIS A 129 53.76 12.45 12.88
N LYS A 130 54.65 12.39 11.88
CA LYS A 130 55.85 13.25 11.80
C LYS A 130 55.51 14.74 11.67
N LEU A 131 54.40 15.06 11.01
CA LEU A 131 53.88 16.42 10.85
C LEU A 131 53.01 16.89 12.03
N GLY A 132 52.82 16.05 13.07
CA GLY A 132 52.03 16.40 14.25
C GLY A 132 50.52 16.47 14.00
N MET A 133 50.03 15.85 12.92
CA MET A 133 48.61 15.84 12.52
C MET A 133 47.83 14.64 13.09
N GLY A 134 48.50 13.70 13.78
CA GLY A 134 47.84 12.60 14.49
C GLY A 134 47.06 13.09 15.71
N VAL A 135 45.79 12.66 15.83
CA VAL A 135 44.80 13.08 16.84
C VAL A 135 45.40 13.37 18.23
N PRO A 136 45.16 14.55 18.84
CA PRO A 136 45.62 14.86 20.18
C PRO A 136 44.87 14.01 21.22
N GLY A 137 45.59 13.12 21.89
CA GLY A 137 45.10 12.45 23.09
C GLY A 137 44.88 13.46 24.22
N LYS A 138 43.65 13.45 24.76
CA LYS A 138 43.23 13.94 26.09
C LYS A 138 44.37 14.50 26.99
N GLY A 139 44.34 15.82 27.20
CA GLY A 139 44.94 16.47 28.36
C GLY A 139 43.86 16.91 29.35
N GLY A 140 43.46 16.01 30.25
CA GLY A 140 42.58 16.28 31.39
C GLY A 140 42.74 15.18 32.44
N LYS A 141 43.44 15.50 33.52
CA LYS A 141 44.02 14.63 34.56
C LYS A 141 42.99 13.70 35.24
N HIS A 142 43.32 12.42 35.43
CA HIS A 142 43.51 11.74 36.74
C HIS A 142 43.68 10.20 36.56
N ALA A 143 44.68 9.66 37.28
CA ALA A 143 44.85 8.30 37.86
C ALA A 143 43.72 7.25 37.63
N VAL A 144 43.92 5.94 37.46
CA VAL A 144 45.03 5.02 37.75
C VAL A 144 44.71 3.61 37.17
N ARG A 145 45.76 2.88 36.76
CA ARG A 145 45.95 1.42 36.64
C ARG A 145 45.21 0.53 35.61
N SER A 146 46.09 -0.08 34.80
CA SER A 146 46.26 -1.52 34.51
C SER A 146 45.37 -2.25 33.51
N SER A 147 46.05 -2.62 32.40
CA SER A 147 46.15 -3.95 31.77
C SER A 147 44.91 -4.62 31.18
N GLY A 148 45.04 -5.03 29.92
CA GLY A 148 44.42 -6.25 29.42
C GLY A 148 43.89 -6.13 27.99
N ASP A 149 44.52 -6.85 27.07
CA ASP A 149 43.99 -7.32 25.79
C ASP A 149 42.49 -7.71 25.85
N MET A 150 41.79 -7.57 24.72
CA MET A 150 41.24 -8.70 23.96
C MET A 150 40.33 -8.23 22.80
N GLU A 151 40.65 -8.77 21.62
CA GLU A 151 39.81 -9.14 20.47
C GLU A 151 38.28 -8.99 20.61
N PRO A 152 37.54 -8.49 19.59
CA PRO A 152 36.11 -8.69 19.51
C PRO A 152 35.76 -9.85 18.56
N SER A 153 35.41 -11.00 19.14
CA SER A 153 34.81 -12.12 18.42
C SER A 153 33.38 -11.80 17.95
N LEU A 154 33.07 -12.24 16.72
CA LEU A 154 31.76 -12.18 16.08
C LEU A 154 30.70 -13.02 16.83
N LYS A 155 29.57 -12.40 17.20
CA LYS A 155 28.42 -13.12 17.76
C LYS A 155 27.56 -13.73 16.64
N LYS A 156 27.44 -15.06 16.64
CA LYS A 156 26.48 -15.85 15.86
C LYS A 156 25.04 -15.69 16.39
N PRO A 157 24.00 -15.81 15.54
CA PRO A 157 22.61 -15.89 16.00
C PRO A 157 22.27 -17.31 16.50
N LYS A 158 21.53 -17.38 17.60
CA LYS A 158 21.05 -18.61 18.24
C LYS A 158 19.62 -18.92 17.81
N LEU A 159 19.41 -20.08 17.20
CA LEU A 159 18.13 -20.78 17.09
C LEU A 159 17.80 -21.42 18.44
N GLU A 160 16.53 -21.40 18.86
CA GLU A 160 15.96 -22.43 19.75
C GLU A 160 14.46 -22.63 19.43
N PRO A 161 13.90 -23.84 19.67
CA PRO A 161 12.62 -24.33 19.16
C PRO A 161 11.42 -24.04 20.09
N GLY A 162 10.22 -24.21 19.53
CA GLY A 162 8.97 -23.65 20.04
C GLY A 162 8.22 -24.42 21.12
N THR A 163 7.11 -23.82 21.56
CA THR A 163 5.94 -24.51 22.13
C THR A 163 4.72 -23.58 21.99
N SER A 164 3.58 -24.12 21.52
CA SER A 164 2.23 -23.50 21.57
C SER A 164 1.37 -24.30 22.57
N PRO A 165 0.07 -24.03 22.82
CA PRO A 165 -0.79 -22.87 22.47
C PRO A 165 -1.63 -22.37 23.68
N ILE A 166 -2.45 -21.32 23.51
CA ILE A 166 -3.84 -21.16 24.04
C ILE A 166 -4.43 -19.81 23.52
N THR A 167 -5.69 -19.84 23.07
CA THR A 167 -6.54 -18.73 22.55
C THR A 167 -7.49 -18.19 23.66
N PRO A 168 -8.53 -17.34 23.39
CA PRO A 168 -8.49 -15.91 23.03
C PRO A 168 -9.42 -15.04 23.92
N THR A 169 -9.19 -13.72 24.06
CA THR A 169 -10.26 -12.79 24.53
C THR A 169 -10.11 -11.33 24.06
N ARG A 170 -11.15 -10.88 23.33
CA ARG A 170 -11.79 -9.54 23.12
C ARG A 170 -11.04 -8.20 22.95
N LEU A 171 -11.58 -7.50 21.94
CA LEU A 171 -11.62 -6.07 21.56
C LEU A 171 -11.35 -4.98 22.63
N SER A 172 -10.70 -3.89 22.18
CA SER A 172 -11.33 -2.56 22.14
C SER A 172 -10.60 -1.54 21.23
N THR A 173 -11.43 -0.89 20.42
CA THR A 173 -11.37 0.33 19.60
C THR A 173 -10.52 1.49 20.15
N ILE A 174 -9.94 2.32 19.27
CA ILE A 174 -10.04 3.81 19.21
C ILE A 174 -9.38 4.33 17.91
N SER A 175 -10.11 5.20 17.20
CA SER A 175 -9.76 5.90 15.96
C SER A 175 -8.81 7.10 16.18
N PRO A 176 -8.31 7.73 15.09
CA PRO A 176 -8.43 9.20 15.04
C PRO A 176 -8.81 9.79 13.67
N SER A 177 -9.52 10.92 13.76
CA SER A 177 -9.98 11.83 12.70
C SER A 177 -8.87 12.68 12.07
N PRO A 178 -9.07 13.26 10.86
CA PRO A 178 -8.07 14.11 10.19
C PRO A 178 -8.25 15.61 10.48
N ARG A 179 -7.13 16.33 10.50
CA ARG A 179 -7.03 17.79 10.71
C ARG A 179 -6.82 18.51 9.37
N SER A 180 -7.64 19.52 9.14
CA SER A 180 -7.58 20.49 8.03
C SER A 180 -6.40 21.46 8.17
N ARG A 181 -5.77 21.85 7.05
CA ARG A 181 -4.97 23.08 6.93
C ARG A 181 -5.16 23.76 5.57
N ASN A 182 -5.57 25.03 5.68
CA ASN A 182 -5.55 26.15 4.73
C ASN A 182 -4.26 26.17 3.87
N GLY A 183 -4.21 26.63 2.62
CA GLY A 183 -4.93 27.73 1.97
C GLY A 183 -3.95 28.87 1.69
N THR A 184 -3.26 28.84 0.54
CA THR A 184 -2.48 29.98 0.01
C THR A 184 -2.40 29.87 -1.52
N THR A 185 -2.89 30.90 -2.21
CA THR A 185 -2.90 31.09 -3.67
C THR A 185 -1.53 31.46 -4.23
N PRO A 186 -1.28 31.20 -5.53
CA PRO A 186 -0.70 32.28 -6.33
C PRO A 186 -1.33 32.46 -7.73
N VAL A 187 -1.57 33.75 -7.99
CA VAL A 187 -1.51 34.54 -9.23
C VAL A 187 -1.18 33.82 -10.55
N LEU A 188 -2.05 34.04 -11.54
CA LEU A 188 -1.90 33.74 -12.96
C LEU A 188 -0.99 34.77 -13.64
N ASP A 189 -0.02 34.30 -14.43
CA ASP A 189 0.64 35.07 -15.49
C ASP A 189 0.70 34.19 -16.77
N PRO A 190 0.32 34.68 -17.97
CA PRO A 190 -0.01 33.82 -19.11
C PRO A 190 1.06 33.90 -20.21
N LEU A 191 2.15 33.13 -20.13
CA LEU A 191 3.00 32.85 -21.30
C LEU A 191 4.02 31.72 -21.03
N ALA A 192 3.64 30.45 -21.24
CA ALA A 192 4.59 29.35 -21.49
C ALA A 192 3.85 28.02 -21.73
N THR A 193 3.65 27.64 -23.00
CA THR A 193 3.31 26.26 -23.40
C THR A 193 4.57 25.53 -23.86
N PRO A 194 4.98 24.41 -23.24
CA PRO A 194 5.82 23.43 -23.88
C PRO A 194 5.01 22.23 -24.38
N SER A 195 5.24 21.93 -25.67
CA SER A 195 4.73 20.85 -26.48
C SER A 195 5.05 19.46 -25.89
N ARG A 196 4.03 18.59 -25.83
CA ARG A 196 4.15 17.21 -25.38
C ARG A 196 4.44 16.31 -26.58
N THR A 197 5.71 15.94 -26.73
CA THR A 197 6.17 14.93 -27.71
C THR A 197 5.63 13.55 -27.34
N SER A 198 4.76 12.98 -28.18
CA SER A 198 4.25 11.62 -28.08
C SER A 198 4.94 10.75 -29.13
N SER A 199 5.84 9.87 -28.69
CA SER A 199 6.55 8.91 -29.52
C SER A 199 5.81 7.57 -29.56
N ARG A 200 5.09 7.32 -30.67
CA ARG A 200 4.88 6.05 -31.40
C ARG A 200 3.61 6.12 -32.22
N ILE A 201 3.74 6.44 -33.51
CA ILE A 201 2.72 6.14 -34.51
C ILE A 201 3.25 4.94 -35.28
N ALA A 202 2.54 3.81 -35.20
CA ALA A 202 2.70 2.75 -36.18
C ALA A 202 1.94 3.19 -37.45
N SER A 203 2.64 3.35 -38.56
CA SER A 203 2.06 3.69 -39.85
C SER A 203 1.11 2.58 -40.31
N MET A 204 -0.17 2.91 -40.48
CA MET A 204 -1.15 2.02 -41.12
C MET A 204 -1.61 2.67 -42.43
N THR A 205 -1.59 1.92 -43.53
CA THR A 205 -2.10 2.36 -44.83
C THR A 205 -3.42 1.68 -45.13
N THR A 206 -4.37 2.42 -45.70
CA THR A 206 -5.66 1.87 -46.13
C THR A 206 -5.51 1.20 -47.48
N VAL A 207 -5.91 -0.07 -47.56
CA VAL A 207 -5.97 -0.83 -48.82
C VAL A 207 -7.43 -1.22 -49.08
N VAL A 208 -7.85 -1.09 -50.33
CA VAL A 208 -9.17 -1.55 -50.79
C VAL A 208 -9.02 -3.01 -51.21
N SER A 209 -9.73 -3.92 -50.55
CA SER A 209 -9.79 -5.33 -50.98
C SER A 209 -10.67 -5.46 -52.23
N GLU A 210 -10.50 -6.54 -53.01
CA GLU A 210 -11.26 -6.77 -54.25
C GLU A 210 -12.79 -6.74 -54.06
N ASP A 211 -13.28 -7.04 -52.85
CA ASP A 211 -14.70 -6.92 -52.47
C ASP A 211 -15.17 -5.49 -52.16
N GLY A 212 -14.37 -4.46 -52.51
CA GLY A 212 -14.71 -3.03 -52.37
C GLY A 212 -14.68 -2.48 -50.93
N ARG A 213 -14.29 -3.27 -49.93
CA ARG A 213 -14.19 -2.82 -48.53
C ARG A 213 -12.79 -2.32 -48.18
N LYS A 214 -12.72 -1.15 -47.53
CA LYS A 214 -11.47 -0.53 -47.04
C LYS A 214 -11.01 -1.22 -45.75
N ARG A 215 -9.77 -1.71 -45.71
CA ARG A 215 -9.14 -2.27 -44.50
C ARG A 215 -7.79 -1.59 -44.26
N LEU A 216 -7.44 -1.34 -42.99
CA LEU A 216 -6.12 -0.83 -42.63
C LEU A 216 -5.14 -2.00 -42.51
N LYS A 217 -4.01 -1.92 -43.23
CA LYS A 217 -2.90 -2.87 -43.13
C LYS A 217 -1.70 -2.15 -42.54
N LYS A 218 -0.99 -2.83 -41.63
CA LYS A 218 0.28 -2.32 -41.08
C LYS A 218 1.34 -2.42 -42.18
N SER A 219 1.98 -1.31 -42.52
CA SER A 219 3.14 -1.33 -43.42
C SER A 219 4.30 -2.02 -42.69
N VAL A 220 4.84 -3.08 -43.30
CA VAL A 220 6.06 -3.76 -42.84
C VAL A 220 7.25 -2.87 -43.16
#